data_AF-A0A381R3A7-F1
#
_entry.id   AF-A0A381R3A7-F1
#
_cell.length_a   1.000
_cell.length_b   1.000
_cell.length_c   1.000
_cell.angle_alpha   90.00
_cell.angle_beta   90.00
_cell.angle_gamma   90.00
#
_symmetry.space_group_name_H-M   'P 1'
#
loop_
_entity.id
_entity.type
_entity.pdbx_description
1 polymer ?
#
loop_
_entity_poly.entity_id
_entity_poly.type
_entity_poly.pdbx_seq_one_letter_code
_entity_poly.pdbx_strand_id
1 'polypeptide(L)'
;MRDLTIALCLAALILTAPTAGASGPQYSVGTSEETSVSHLIESHGHITETMYQDHQMAMRDLMVGKIDFLLTSHSIAADPASSENTPGLSILGMVEETESYVPVTRIDTQEDRGNTELLDAINAALGELIWSNSLSATYMTWFLGETELDGSDYEGYIGEWPVPTEGGTLYDIIDNQRELVVCMYNQQSPMSRQDGSAGFYGFEAEIADKVARQIESHYEMTIAFRPHDSGGEFEAIEDLKRGDTCSFIMASITPQKAISKGLRGGLPYHIEGIVLMASEESPYLQSAQHLFLSKEDEQSSEFDQRWIAIGLLSLFIVYQLVRRE
;
A
#
# COMPACT_ATOMS: atom_id res chain seq x y z
N MET A 1 -7.45 -57.97 -34.38
CA MET A 1 -6.19 -57.28 -34.75
C MET A 1 -6.43 -55.92 -35.39
N ARG A 2 -7.47 -55.72 -36.22
CA ARG A 2 -7.76 -54.44 -36.89
C ARG A 2 -8.09 -53.27 -35.94
N ASP A 3 -8.74 -53.55 -34.82
CA ASP A 3 -9.14 -52.51 -33.85
C ASP A 3 -7.98 -52.05 -32.94
N LEU A 4 -6.96 -52.89 -32.77
CA LEU A 4 -5.76 -52.57 -31.98
C LEU A 4 -4.85 -51.59 -32.73
N THR A 5 -4.76 -51.73 -34.06
CA THR A 5 -3.99 -50.83 -34.92
C THR A 5 -4.62 -49.45 -35.03
N ILE A 6 -5.96 -49.36 -35.02
CA ILE A 6 -6.67 -48.06 -35.06
C ILE A 6 -6.49 -47.31 -33.73
N ALA A 7 -6.53 -48.01 -32.60
CA ALA A 7 -6.28 -47.42 -31.28
C ALA A 7 -4.82 -46.92 -31.12
N LEU A 8 -3.84 -47.67 -31.63
CA LEU A 8 -2.43 -47.25 -31.62
C LEU A 8 -2.18 -46.04 -32.53
N CYS A 9 -2.84 -45.96 -33.70
CA CYS A 9 -2.71 -44.81 -34.58
C CYS A 9 -3.34 -43.53 -34.01
N LEU A 10 -4.46 -43.64 -33.27
CA LEU A 10 -5.05 -42.50 -32.54
C LEU A 10 -4.17 -42.04 -31.37
N ALA A 11 -3.57 -42.98 -30.63
CA ALA A 11 -2.63 -42.64 -29.56
C ALA A 11 -1.36 -41.95 -30.12
N ALA A 12 -0.85 -42.42 -31.26
CA ALA A 12 0.29 -41.80 -31.93
C ALA A 12 -0.03 -40.39 -32.47
N LEU A 13 -1.25 -40.14 -32.96
CA LEU A 13 -1.66 -38.81 -33.44
C LEU A 13 -1.80 -37.78 -32.31
N ILE A 14 -2.20 -38.21 -31.11
CA ILE A 14 -2.29 -37.35 -29.92
C ILE A 14 -0.89 -36.99 -29.39
N LEU A 15 0.09 -37.88 -29.56
CA LEU A 15 1.49 -37.68 -29.17
C LEU A 15 2.30 -36.79 -30.14
N THR A 16 1.81 -36.54 -31.36
CA THR A 16 2.52 -35.75 -32.39
C THR A 16 1.90 -34.39 -32.67
N ALA A 17 0.88 -33.96 -31.90
CA ALA A 17 0.40 -32.60 -32.00
C ALA A 17 1.57 -31.66 -31.64
N PRO A 18 1.96 -30.71 -32.51
CA PRO A 18 3.00 -29.76 -32.16
C PRO A 18 2.55 -29.06 -30.89
N THR A 19 3.44 -29.02 -29.89
CA THR A 19 3.30 -28.06 -28.79
C THR A 19 3.36 -26.69 -29.44
N ALA A 20 2.21 -26.13 -29.81
CA ALA A 20 2.09 -24.71 -29.93
C ALA A 20 2.49 -24.19 -28.56
N GLY A 21 3.74 -23.72 -28.45
CA GLY A 21 4.16 -22.89 -27.33
C GLY A 21 3.31 -21.64 -27.42
N ALA A 22 2.10 -21.71 -26.87
CA ALA A 22 1.30 -20.55 -26.58
C ALA A 22 2.09 -19.79 -25.53
N SER A 23 2.86 -18.79 -25.99
CA SER A 23 3.37 -17.73 -25.13
C SER A 23 2.23 -17.31 -24.22
N GLY A 24 2.50 -17.17 -22.91
CA GLY A 24 1.52 -16.63 -21.98
C GLY A 24 0.97 -15.27 -22.43
N PRO A 25 -0.08 -14.75 -21.76
CA PRO A 25 -0.52 -13.39 -22.02
C PRO A 25 0.69 -12.45 -21.89
N GLN A 26 0.91 -11.64 -22.93
CA GLN A 26 1.89 -10.57 -22.89
C GLN A 26 1.16 -9.28 -22.51
N TYR A 27 1.68 -8.57 -21.51
CA TYR A 27 1.08 -7.34 -21.02
C TYR A 27 1.99 -6.15 -21.34
N SER A 28 1.40 -5.05 -21.79
CA SER A 28 2.05 -3.75 -21.92
C SER A 28 1.78 -2.93 -20.65
N VAL A 29 2.83 -2.63 -19.87
CA VAL A 29 2.69 -1.93 -18.59
C VAL A 29 3.38 -0.57 -18.67
N GLY A 30 2.63 0.50 -18.41
CA GLY A 30 3.19 1.84 -18.28
C GLY A 30 3.82 2.06 -16.91
N THR A 31 4.90 2.84 -16.88
CA THR A 31 5.56 3.36 -15.67
C THR A 31 5.89 4.84 -15.90
N SER A 32 6.23 5.61 -14.85
CA SER A 32 6.66 7.01 -15.00
C SER A 32 7.97 7.30 -14.26
N GLU A 33 8.73 8.30 -14.72
CA GLU A 33 9.96 8.76 -14.03
C GLU A 33 9.72 9.19 -12.57
N GLU A 34 8.48 9.57 -12.23
CA GLU A 34 8.07 9.98 -10.89
C GLU A 34 7.93 8.79 -9.92
N THR A 35 7.75 7.57 -10.42
CA THR A 35 7.53 6.37 -9.61
C THR A 35 8.55 5.28 -9.94
N SER A 36 9.44 4.97 -8.99
CA SER A 36 10.44 3.92 -9.16
C SER A 36 9.81 2.52 -9.01
N VAL A 37 9.45 1.89 -10.13
CA VAL A 37 8.77 0.58 -10.15
C VAL A 37 9.40 -0.46 -11.09
N SER A 38 10.49 -0.12 -11.79
CA SER A 38 11.09 -1.04 -12.77
C SER A 38 11.57 -2.35 -12.12
N HIS A 39 11.93 -2.34 -10.83
CA HIS A 39 12.30 -3.54 -10.07
C HIS A 39 11.18 -4.58 -9.99
N LEU A 40 9.92 -4.17 -10.10
CA LEU A 40 8.76 -5.08 -10.13
C LEU A 40 8.61 -5.79 -11.47
N ILE A 41 9.12 -5.20 -12.55
CA ILE A 41 8.92 -5.69 -13.92
C ILE A 41 10.11 -6.52 -14.41
N GLU A 42 11.34 -6.17 -14.00
CA GLU A 42 12.60 -6.73 -14.54
C GLU A 42 12.67 -8.27 -14.58
N SER A 43 12.04 -8.96 -13.62
CA SER A 43 12.03 -10.43 -13.56
C SER A 43 10.92 -11.10 -14.39
N HIS A 44 10.01 -10.33 -14.99
CA HIS A 44 8.78 -10.83 -15.60
C HIS A 44 8.80 -10.67 -17.13
N GLY A 45 9.35 -11.67 -17.83
CA GLY A 45 9.54 -11.61 -19.30
C GLY A 45 8.27 -11.58 -20.15
N HIS A 46 7.08 -11.76 -19.54
CA HIS A 46 5.78 -11.58 -20.20
C HIS A 46 5.25 -10.14 -20.12
N ILE A 47 5.92 -9.27 -19.37
CA ILE A 47 5.59 -7.85 -19.24
C ILE A 47 6.53 -7.02 -20.12
N THR A 48 5.97 -6.13 -20.92
CA THR A 48 6.71 -5.12 -21.69
C THR A 48 6.49 -3.76 -21.06
N GLU A 49 7.55 -3.18 -20.50
CA GLU A 49 7.50 -1.84 -19.89
C GLU A 49 7.50 -0.73 -20.96
N THR A 50 6.62 0.26 -20.78
CA THR A 50 6.69 1.55 -21.47
C THR A 50 6.89 2.65 -20.44
N MET A 51 8.09 3.22 -20.38
CA MET A 51 8.43 4.29 -19.45
C MET A 51 7.99 5.66 -20.00
N TYR A 52 7.21 6.39 -19.22
CA TYR A 52 6.72 7.73 -19.52
C TYR A 52 7.47 8.80 -18.71
N GLN A 53 7.50 10.02 -19.23
CA GLN A 53 8.09 11.15 -18.51
C GLN A 53 7.27 11.54 -17.28
N ASP A 54 5.94 11.47 -17.37
CA ASP A 54 5.03 11.79 -16.29
C ASP A 54 3.82 10.84 -16.26
N HIS A 55 3.23 10.69 -15.08
CA HIS A 55 2.08 9.82 -14.84
C HIS A 55 0.84 10.24 -15.65
N GLN A 56 0.67 11.53 -15.96
CA GLN A 56 -0.49 12.02 -16.71
C GLN A 56 -0.48 11.51 -18.15
N MET A 57 0.69 11.44 -18.80
CA MET A 57 0.83 10.82 -20.12
C MET A 57 0.52 9.32 -20.07
N ALA A 58 1.05 8.62 -19.05
CA ALA A 58 0.81 7.19 -18.88
C ALA A 58 -0.68 6.88 -18.66
N MET A 59 -1.36 7.63 -17.78
CA MET A 59 -2.79 7.49 -17.51
C MET A 59 -3.64 7.74 -18.76
N ARG A 60 -3.30 8.74 -19.59
CA ARG A 60 -4.02 9.00 -20.85
C ARG A 60 -3.87 7.85 -21.85
N ASP A 61 -2.68 7.27 -21.93
CA ASP A 61 -2.41 6.13 -22.81
C ASP A 61 -3.10 4.85 -22.30
N LEU A 62 -3.18 4.64 -20.98
CA LEU A 62 -3.97 3.56 -20.35
C LEU A 62 -5.47 3.72 -20.68
N MET A 63 -6.00 4.93 -20.57
CA MET A 63 -7.42 5.23 -20.80
C MET A 63 -7.87 4.88 -22.22
N VAL A 64 -6.96 4.93 -23.21
CA VAL A 64 -7.25 4.63 -24.62
C VAL A 64 -6.73 3.25 -25.07
N GLY A 65 -6.30 2.41 -24.13
CA GLY A 65 -5.85 1.04 -24.40
C GLY A 65 -4.53 0.94 -25.18
N LYS A 66 -3.65 1.95 -25.11
CA LYS A 66 -2.28 1.84 -25.68
C LYS A 66 -1.34 1.03 -24.80
N ILE A 67 -1.59 1.05 -23.50
CA ILE A 67 -0.99 0.16 -22.50
C ILE A 67 -2.12 -0.57 -21.80
N ASP A 68 -1.84 -1.79 -21.35
CA ASP A 68 -2.82 -2.65 -20.68
C ASP A 68 -3.01 -2.22 -19.22
N PHE A 69 -1.93 -1.84 -18.53
CA PHE A 69 -1.97 -1.40 -17.14
C PHE A 69 -0.95 -0.30 -16.86
N LEU A 70 -1.08 0.38 -15.73
CA LEU A 70 -0.11 1.37 -15.22
C LEU A 70 0.29 1.02 -13.79
N LEU A 71 1.61 0.93 -13.54
CA LEU A 71 2.16 0.91 -12.18
C LEU A 71 2.50 2.34 -11.76
N THR A 72 1.92 2.79 -10.65
CA THR A 72 2.13 4.15 -10.10
C THR A 72 1.99 4.13 -8.59
N SER A 73 2.36 5.21 -7.91
CA SER A 73 2.07 5.35 -6.48
C SER A 73 0.56 5.48 -6.23
N HIS A 74 0.12 4.95 -5.09
CA HIS A 74 -1.25 5.04 -4.63
C HIS A 74 -1.69 6.51 -4.48
N SER A 75 -0.86 7.37 -3.91
CA SER A 75 -1.08 8.82 -3.77
C SER A 75 -1.28 9.56 -5.09
N ILE A 76 -0.70 9.09 -6.19
CA ILE A 76 -0.98 9.62 -7.54
C ILE A 76 -2.32 9.08 -8.06
N ALA A 77 -2.55 7.78 -7.93
CA ALA A 77 -3.75 7.12 -8.47
C ALA A 77 -5.05 7.53 -7.76
N ALA A 78 -4.96 7.74 -6.45
CA ALA A 78 -6.08 8.13 -5.60
C ALA A 78 -6.24 9.66 -5.47
N ASP A 79 -5.35 10.49 -6.05
CA ASP A 79 -5.52 11.95 -6.05
C ASP A 79 -6.73 12.33 -6.91
N PRO A 80 -7.76 13.00 -6.35
CA PRO A 80 -8.89 13.49 -7.13
C PRO A 80 -8.49 14.37 -8.33
N ALA A 81 -7.39 15.11 -8.22
CA ALA A 81 -6.87 15.95 -9.31
C ALA A 81 -6.34 15.12 -10.49
N SER A 82 -5.80 13.93 -10.24
CA SER A 82 -5.37 13.01 -11.29
C SER A 82 -6.58 12.45 -12.06
N SER A 83 -7.65 12.10 -11.35
CA SER A 83 -8.85 11.51 -11.94
C SER A 83 -9.69 12.50 -12.78
N GLU A 84 -9.67 13.80 -12.45
CA GLU A 84 -10.42 14.83 -13.20
C GLU A 84 -10.12 14.81 -14.71
N ASN A 85 -8.88 14.48 -15.09
CA ASN A 85 -8.43 14.47 -16.48
C ASN A 85 -8.32 13.07 -17.09
N THR A 86 -8.61 12.02 -16.32
CA THR A 86 -8.43 10.61 -16.71
C THR A 86 -9.62 9.75 -16.24
N PRO A 87 -10.85 10.06 -16.69
CA PRO A 87 -12.03 9.34 -16.27
C PRO A 87 -12.02 7.88 -16.76
N GLY A 88 -12.59 6.99 -15.95
CA GLY A 88 -12.71 5.56 -16.30
C GLY A 88 -11.48 4.72 -15.95
N LEU A 89 -10.46 5.31 -15.33
CA LEU A 89 -9.38 4.57 -14.70
C LEU A 89 -9.79 4.11 -13.29
N SER A 90 -9.31 2.94 -12.88
CA SER A 90 -9.52 2.39 -11.55
C SER A 90 -8.26 1.74 -11.00
N ILE A 91 -8.15 1.70 -9.67
CA ILE A 91 -7.13 0.92 -8.98
C ILE A 91 -7.63 -0.53 -8.91
N LEU A 92 -6.87 -1.46 -9.51
CA LEU A 92 -7.16 -2.89 -9.42
C LEU A 92 -6.71 -3.48 -8.08
N GLY A 93 -5.66 -2.90 -7.48
CA GLY A 93 -5.17 -3.25 -6.16
C GLY A 93 -3.74 -2.81 -5.91
N MET A 94 -3.31 -2.92 -4.66
CA MET A 94 -1.93 -2.71 -4.23
C MET A 94 -1.02 -3.85 -4.73
N VAL A 95 0.17 -3.48 -5.19
CA VAL A 95 1.24 -4.39 -5.61
C VAL A 95 2.35 -4.45 -4.56
N GLU A 96 2.72 -3.29 -4.02
CA GLU A 96 3.58 -3.15 -2.86
C GLU A 96 2.90 -2.21 -1.88
N GLU A 97 2.89 -2.57 -0.60
CA GLU A 97 2.34 -1.75 0.47
C GLU A 97 3.47 -1.14 1.30
N THR A 98 3.27 0.11 1.70
CA THR A 98 4.19 0.87 2.53
C THR A 98 3.39 1.64 3.56
N GLU A 99 3.48 1.16 4.79
CA GLU A 99 2.85 1.81 5.93
C GLU A 99 3.61 3.08 6.34
N SER A 100 2.86 4.14 6.64
CA SER A 100 3.36 5.39 7.21
C SER A 100 3.03 5.46 8.69
N TYR A 101 4.05 5.72 9.51
CA TYR A 101 3.97 5.67 10.97
C TYR A 101 4.26 7.03 11.59
N VAL A 102 3.76 7.24 12.81
CA VAL A 102 4.14 8.40 13.61
C VAL A 102 5.48 8.13 14.33
N PRO A 103 6.58 8.80 13.96
CA PRO A 103 7.85 8.68 14.65
C PRO A 103 7.91 9.63 15.85
N VAL A 104 8.49 9.16 16.94
CA VAL A 104 8.97 9.98 18.05
C VAL A 104 10.44 9.73 18.30
N THR A 105 11.07 10.66 19.00
CA THR A 105 12.47 10.52 19.41
C THR A 105 12.66 9.26 20.27
N ARG A 106 13.75 8.52 20.07
CA ARG A 106 14.23 7.51 21.01
C ARG A 106 15.28 8.19 21.87
N ILE A 107 14.95 8.59 23.10
CA ILE A 107 15.98 9.16 23.97
C ILE A 107 16.52 8.09 24.88
N ASP A 108 17.83 8.05 25.03
CA ASP A 108 18.57 7.27 26.01
C ASP A 108 18.74 8.02 27.35
N THR A 109 17.80 8.89 27.73
CA THR A 109 17.86 9.73 28.94
C THR A 109 16.49 9.92 29.63
N GLN A 110 16.41 10.75 30.67
CA GLN A 110 15.23 10.95 31.54
C GLN A 110 13.93 11.28 30.79
N GLU A 111 14.00 11.81 29.57
CA GLU A 111 12.85 12.10 28.71
C GLU A 111 12.28 10.87 27.97
N ASP A 112 12.98 9.73 27.95
CA ASP A 112 12.52 8.51 27.24
C ASP A 112 11.12 8.09 27.70
N ARG A 113 10.88 8.18 29.01
CA ARG A 113 9.59 7.85 29.60
C ARG A 113 8.50 8.81 29.10
N GLY A 114 8.74 10.13 29.17
CA GLY A 114 7.78 11.13 28.72
C GLY A 114 7.50 11.08 27.22
N ASN A 115 8.51 10.75 26.40
CA ASN A 115 8.34 10.55 24.95
C ASN A 115 7.63 9.23 24.62
N THR A 116 7.82 8.19 25.44
CA THR A 116 7.05 6.94 25.34
C THR A 116 5.59 7.19 25.69
N GLU A 117 5.32 7.90 26.79
CA GLU A 117 3.97 8.31 27.17
C GLU A 117 3.33 9.17 26.06
N LEU A 118 4.07 10.10 25.44
CA LEU A 118 3.55 10.87 24.30
C LEU A 118 3.19 9.95 23.11
N LEU A 119 4.03 8.99 22.77
CA LEU A 119 3.76 8.03 21.70
C LEU A 119 2.52 7.18 22.01
N ASP A 120 2.40 6.69 23.24
CA ASP A 120 1.26 5.88 23.69
C ASP A 120 -0.04 6.70 23.63
N ALA A 121 0.00 7.98 24.02
CA ALA A 121 -1.15 8.88 23.88
C ALA A 121 -1.52 9.14 22.41
N ILE A 122 -0.54 9.29 21.51
CA ILE A 122 -0.78 9.42 20.06
C ILE A 122 -1.38 8.12 19.50
N ASN A 123 -0.88 6.96 19.93
CA ASN A 123 -1.40 5.66 19.49
C ASN A 123 -2.84 5.44 19.98
N ALA A 124 -3.16 5.79 21.23
CA ALA A 124 -4.53 5.75 21.75
C ALA A 124 -5.46 6.68 20.95
N ALA A 125 -5.01 7.91 20.65
CA ALA A 125 -5.75 8.84 19.81
C ALA A 125 -6.02 8.28 18.39
N LEU A 126 -5.00 7.72 17.73
CA LEU A 126 -5.14 7.09 16.41
C LEU A 126 -6.09 5.88 16.46
N GLY A 127 -5.97 5.03 17.47
CA GLY A 127 -6.87 3.89 17.68
C GLY A 127 -8.32 4.34 17.80
N GLU A 128 -8.60 5.41 18.53
CA GLU A 128 -9.95 5.99 18.64
C GLU A 128 -10.45 6.60 17.32
N LEU A 129 -9.58 7.26 16.54
CA LEU A 129 -9.93 7.81 15.22
C LEU A 129 -10.28 6.71 14.21
N ILE A 130 -9.59 5.57 14.28
CA ILE A 130 -9.84 4.41 13.43
C ILE A 130 -11.14 3.72 13.87
N TRP A 131 -11.29 3.44 15.16
CA TRP A 131 -12.50 2.82 15.71
C TRP A 131 -13.78 3.61 15.42
N SER A 132 -13.69 4.95 15.44
CA SER A 132 -14.82 5.84 15.16
C SER A 132 -15.06 6.09 13.66
N ASN A 133 -14.29 5.45 12.77
CA ASN A 133 -14.24 5.74 11.33
C ASN A 133 -13.88 7.20 10.98
N SER A 134 -13.38 7.99 11.94
CA SER A 134 -13.00 9.39 11.69
C SER A 134 -11.80 9.50 10.77
N LEU A 135 -10.83 8.57 10.89
CA LEU A 135 -9.67 8.52 10.00
C LEU A 135 -10.08 8.17 8.58
N SER A 136 -10.94 7.16 8.40
CA SER A 136 -11.48 6.79 7.07
C SER A 136 -12.28 7.93 6.44
N ALA A 137 -13.12 8.63 7.21
CA ALA A 137 -13.84 9.81 6.73
C ALA A 137 -12.90 10.96 6.30
N THR A 138 -11.81 11.17 7.03
CA THR A 138 -10.77 12.13 6.65
C THR A 138 -10.02 11.68 5.42
N TYR A 139 -9.69 10.40 5.29
CA TYR A 139 -9.07 9.83 4.10
C TYR A 139 -9.89 10.12 2.84
N MET A 140 -11.20 9.83 2.87
CA MET A 140 -12.12 10.08 1.74
C MET A 140 -12.32 11.57 1.40
N THR A 141 -11.86 12.49 2.25
CA THR A 141 -11.85 13.93 1.94
C THR A 141 -10.68 14.29 1.01
N TRP A 142 -9.59 13.53 1.07
CA TRP A 142 -8.33 13.83 0.37
C TRP A 142 -8.03 12.86 -0.77
N PHE A 143 -8.56 11.63 -0.70
CA PHE A 143 -8.28 10.55 -1.65
C PHE A 143 -9.57 9.92 -2.17
N LEU A 144 -9.49 9.34 -3.36
CA LEU A 144 -10.50 8.48 -3.93
C LEU A 144 -10.39 7.06 -3.36
N GLY A 145 -11.52 6.40 -3.17
CA GLY A 145 -11.59 5.05 -2.64
C GLY A 145 -11.64 5.00 -1.12
N GLU A 146 -11.34 3.83 -0.57
CA GLU A 146 -11.30 3.56 0.87
C GLU A 146 -9.85 3.43 1.33
N THR A 147 -9.61 3.57 2.64
CA THR A 147 -8.30 3.32 3.23
C THR A 147 -8.04 1.82 3.29
N GLU A 148 -6.78 1.41 3.08
CA GLU A 148 -6.35 0.02 3.21
C GLU A 148 -6.09 -0.39 4.68
N LEU A 149 -6.25 0.52 5.64
CA LEU A 149 -6.06 0.21 7.05
C LEU A 149 -7.12 -0.76 7.57
N ASP A 150 -6.69 -1.87 8.18
CA ASP A 150 -7.56 -2.80 8.89
C ASP A 150 -7.78 -2.32 10.34
N GLY A 151 -9.02 -1.94 10.67
CA GLY A 151 -9.36 -1.47 12.00
C GLY A 151 -9.12 -2.49 13.12
N SER A 152 -9.07 -3.80 12.81
CA SER A 152 -8.83 -4.85 13.79
C SER A 152 -7.41 -4.83 14.37
N ASP A 153 -6.44 -4.28 13.63
CA ASP A 153 -5.06 -4.11 14.10
C ASP A 153 -4.92 -3.07 15.24
N TYR A 154 -5.98 -2.30 15.49
CA TYR A 154 -5.98 -1.16 16.41
C TYR A 154 -6.79 -1.40 17.69
N GLU A 155 -7.52 -2.52 17.80
CA GLU A 155 -8.38 -2.80 18.96
C GLU A 155 -7.64 -2.74 20.29
N GLY A 156 -6.37 -3.16 20.30
CA GLY A 156 -5.52 -3.18 21.49
C GLY A 156 -5.06 -1.81 22.02
N TYR A 157 -5.34 -0.72 21.31
CA TYR A 157 -4.92 0.64 21.69
C TYR A 157 -6.08 1.52 22.13
N ILE A 158 -7.32 1.05 21.94
CA ILE A 158 -8.52 1.83 22.26
C ILE A 158 -8.65 1.98 23.77
N GLY A 159 -8.64 3.23 24.25
CA GLY A 159 -8.78 3.54 25.66
C GLY A 159 -7.51 3.30 26.50
N GLU A 160 -6.40 2.87 25.88
CA GLU A 160 -5.11 2.61 26.54
C GLU A 160 -4.27 3.89 26.68
N TRP A 161 -4.86 4.92 27.30
CA TRP A 161 -4.20 6.20 27.51
C TRP A 161 -3.21 6.16 28.67
N PRO A 162 -1.99 6.70 28.51
CA PRO A 162 -0.98 6.69 29.56
C PRO A 162 -1.28 7.72 30.66
N VAL A 163 -0.81 7.43 31.87
CA VAL A 163 -0.79 8.41 32.96
C VAL A 163 0.47 9.29 32.79
N PRO A 164 0.34 10.61 32.56
CA PRO A 164 1.50 11.48 32.35
C PRO A 164 2.37 11.57 33.60
N THR A 165 3.68 11.37 33.44
CA THR A 165 4.65 11.49 34.53
C THR A 165 5.19 12.92 34.64
N GLU A 166 5.13 13.51 35.84
CA GLU A 166 5.66 14.86 36.12
C GLU A 166 7.10 15.04 35.61
N GLY A 167 7.32 16.10 34.83
CA GLY A 167 8.59 16.41 34.16
C GLY A 167 8.89 15.60 32.90
N GLY A 168 7.93 14.80 32.40
CA GLY A 168 8.01 14.14 31.10
C GLY A 168 7.34 14.95 29.98
N THR A 169 7.73 14.72 28.73
CA THR A 169 7.21 15.45 27.55
C THR A 169 5.69 15.52 27.48
N LEU A 170 4.98 14.40 27.67
CA LEU A 170 3.51 14.40 27.66
C LEU A 170 2.94 15.27 28.78
N TYR A 171 3.49 15.16 29.99
CA TYR A 171 3.06 15.96 31.12
C TYR A 171 3.27 17.45 30.86
N ASP A 172 4.44 17.83 30.34
CA ASP A 172 4.75 19.23 30.04
C ASP A 172 3.81 19.81 28.97
N ILE A 173 3.35 18.99 28.02
CA ILE A 173 2.36 19.38 27.02
C ILE A 173 0.98 19.61 27.66
N ILE A 174 0.53 18.67 28.50
CA ILE A 174 -0.79 18.74 29.16
C ILE A 174 -0.83 19.87 30.20
N ASP A 175 0.26 20.12 30.92
CA ASP A 175 0.41 21.21 31.88
C ASP A 175 0.72 22.57 31.20
N ASN A 176 0.68 22.63 29.87
CA ASN A 176 0.94 23.83 29.07
C ASN A 176 2.32 24.47 29.31
N GLN A 177 3.30 23.67 29.75
CA GLN A 177 4.71 24.07 29.85
C GLN A 177 5.43 23.93 28.50
N ARG A 178 4.87 23.13 27.58
CA ARG A 178 5.40 22.83 26.26
C ARG A 178 4.30 22.80 25.21
N GLU A 179 4.60 23.30 24.01
CA GLU A 179 3.72 23.18 22.83
C GLU A 179 3.82 21.77 22.22
N LEU A 180 2.68 21.20 21.81
CA LEU A 180 2.64 20.01 20.96
C LEU A 180 2.94 20.41 19.52
N VAL A 181 4.17 20.15 19.07
CA VAL A 181 4.62 20.52 17.72
C VAL A 181 4.73 19.28 16.85
N VAL A 182 4.07 19.30 15.68
CA VAL A 182 4.20 18.24 14.66
C VAL A 182 5.11 18.69 13.53
N CYS A 183 6.17 17.92 13.28
CA CYS A 183 7.06 18.13 12.15
C CYS A 183 6.40 17.57 10.87
N MET A 184 6.33 18.41 9.84
CA MET A 184 5.77 18.11 8.53
C MET A 184 6.63 18.75 7.44
N TYR A 185 6.43 18.38 6.18
CA TYR A 185 7.01 19.10 5.04
C TYR A 185 6.04 19.08 3.86
N ASN A 186 6.16 20.05 2.97
CA ASN A 186 5.28 20.16 1.80
C ASN A 186 5.58 19.03 0.80
N GLN A 187 4.72 18.02 0.77
CA GLN A 187 4.80 16.87 -0.14
C GLN A 187 4.18 17.16 -1.51
N GLN A 188 3.56 18.34 -1.70
CA GLN A 188 2.85 18.71 -2.93
C GLN A 188 1.76 17.70 -3.35
N SER A 189 1.31 16.84 -2.44
CA SER A 189 0.31 15.80 -2.65
C SER A 189 -0.87 15.97 -1.68
N PRO A 190 -1.98 15.24 -1.83
CA PRO A 190 -3.08 15.29 -0.86
C PRO A 190 -2.66 14.88 0.57
N MET A 191 -1.48 14.25 0.77
CA MET A 191 -0.93 13.95 2.09
C MET A 191 -0.68 15.23 2.90
N SER A 192 0.11 16.14 2.34
CA SER A 192 0.38 17.44 2.95
C SER A 192 0.83 18.47 1.91
N ARG A 193 0.24 19.65 2.01
CA ARG A 193 0.57 20.84 1.22
C ARG A 193 0.64 22.05 2.14
N GLN A 194 1.40 23.03 1.69
CA GLN A 194 1.46 24.33 2.32
C GLN A 194 1.13 25.38 1.26
N ASP A 195 0.23 26.30 1.59
CA ASP A 195 -0.04 27.47 0.75
C ASP A 195 0.80 28.67 1.18
N GLY A 196 0.60 29.81 0.52
CA GLY A 196 1.31 31.05 0.85
C GLY A 196 1.04 31.62 2.25
N SER A 197 0.14 31.02 3.04
CA SER A 197 -0.12 31.40 4.44
C SER A 197 0.78 30.69 5.46
N ALA A 198 1.63 29.77 4.99
CA ALA A 198 2.45 28.87 5.81
C ALA A 198 1.66 27.85 6.64
N GLY A 199 0.33 27.81 6.53
CA GLY A 199 -0.50 26.77 7.11
C GLY A 199 -0.42 25.47 6.31
N PHE A 200 -0.38 24.34 7.02
CA PHE A 200 -0.50 23.02 6.41
C PHE A 200 -1.96 22.62 6.24
N TYR A 201 -2.26 22.00 5.11
CA TYR A 201 -3.50 21.30 4.82
C TYR A 201 -3.19 20.00 4.09
N GLY A 202 -4.15 19.08 4.06
CA GLY A 202 -3.94 17.71 3.57
C GLY A 202 -4.35 16.69 4.62
N PHE A 203 -4.34 15.42 4.21
CA PHE A 203 -4.71 14.30 5.06
C PHE A 203 -3.91 14.28 6.37
N GLU A 204 -2.58 14.40 6.30
CA GLU A 204 -1.71 14.36 7.48
C GLU A 204 -1.92 15.57 8.39
N ALA A 205 -2.18 16.75 7.84
CA ALA A 205 -2.41 17.94 8.63
C ALA A 205 -3.72 17.83 9.43
N GLU A 206 -4.76 17.27 8.81
CA GLU A 206 -6.04 17.01 9.48
C GLU A 206 -5.95 15.88 10.51
N ILE A 207 -5.21 14.79 10.22
CA ILE A 207 -4.99 13.73 11.19
C ILE A 207 -4.19 14.24 12.39
N ALA A 208 -3.18 15.08 12.19
CA ALA A 208 -2.44 15.69 13.29
C ALA A 208 -3.32 16.58 14.19
N ASP A 209 -4.18 17.42 13.60
CA ASP A 209 -5.16 18.22 14.33
C ASP A 209 -6.15 17.33 15.12
N LYS A 210 -6.65 16.26 14.50
CA LYS A 210 -7.55 15.31 15.17
C LYS A 210 -6.88 14.56 16.32
N VAL A 211 -5.63 14.14 16.15
CA VAL A 211 -4.85 13.52 17.23
C VAL A 211 -4.68 14.50 18.41
N ALA A 212 -4.32 15.75 18.13
CA ALA A 212 -4.21 16.78 19.17
C ALA A 212 -5.54 16.98 19.92
N ARG A 213 -6.67 17.06 19.20
CA ARG A 213 -7.99 17.19 19.82
C ARG A 213 -8.42 15.98 20.65
N GLN A 214 -8.01 14.77 20.26
CA GLN A 214 -8.28 13.58 21.07
C GLN A 214 -7.48 13.61 22.37
N ILE A 215 -6.21 14.04 22.33
CA ILE A 215 -5.39 14.26 23.53
C ILE A 215 -6.06 15.30 24.44
N GLU A 216 -6.49 16.45 23.90
CA GLU A 216 -7.23 17.48 24.65
C GLU A 216 -8.49 16.92 25.30
N SER A 217 -9.29 16.18 24.53
CA SER A 217 -10.54 15.58 24.99
C SER A 217 -10.31 14.56 26.09
N HIS A 218 -9.30 13.70 25.96
CA HIS A 218 -9.01 12.66 26.94
C HIS A 218 -8.54 13.24 28.28
N TYR A 219 -7.58 14.18 28.24
CA TYR A 219 -7.03 14.76 29.46
C TYR A 219 -7.86 15.92 30.01
N GLU A 220 -8.97 16.29 29.35
CA GLU A 220 -9.87 17.38 29.73
C GLU A 220 -9.16 18.75 29.84
N MET A 221 -8.21 19.01 28.92
CA MET A 221 -7.35 20.19 28.91
C MET A 221 -7.31 20.81 27.51
N THR A 222 -6.88 22.07 27.43
CA THR A 222 -6.50 22.71 26.15
C THR A 222 -4.98 22.69 26.05
N ILE A 223 -4.44 22.31 24.90
CA ILE A 223 -3.01 22.29 24.62
C ILE A 223 -2.67 23.29 23.51
N ALA A 224 -1.48 23.86 23.56
CA ALA A 224 -0.94 24.58 22.41
C ALA A 224 -0.51 23.56 21.34
N PHE A 225 -1.12 23.59 20.15
CA PHE A 225 -0.79 22.71 19.03
C PHE A 225 -0.34 23.52 17.81
N ARG A 226 0.72 23.06 17.14
CA ARG A 226 1.22 23.72 15.93
C ARG A 226 1.90 22.76 14.94
N PRO A 227 1.53 22.80 13.65
CA PRO A 227 2.34 22.26 12.57
C PRO A 227 3.63 23.05 12.32
N HIS A 228 4.74 22.36 12.10
CA HIS A 228 6.04 22.93 11.78
C HIS A 228 6.50 22.43 10.41
N ASP A 229 6.84 23.37 9.52
CA ASP A 229 7.46 23.04 8.24
C ASP A 229 8.97 22.85 8.46
N SER A 230 9.40 21.60 8.40
CA SER A 230 10.82 21.25 8.43
C SER A 230 11.50 21.45 7.07
N GLY A 231 10.75 21.67 5.99
CA GLY A 231 11.28 21.88 4.63
C GLY A 231 11.65 20.60 3.89
N GLY A 232 11.84 19.48 4.59
CA GLY A 232 12.13 18.19 4.00
C GLY A 232 12.19 17.07 5.03
N GLU A 233 12.28 15.85 4.53
CA GLU A 233 12.31 14.64 5.36
C GLU A 233 13.55 14.59 6.27
N PHE A 234 14.73 14.94 5.73
CA PHE A 234 15.97 14.94 6.49
C PHE A 234 15.89 15.94 7.65
N GLU A 235 15.42 17.15 7.37
CA GLU A 235 15.23 18.21 8.34
C GLU A 235 14.19 17.81 9.40
N ALA A 236 13.08 17.18 9.04
CA ALA A 236 12.06 16.72 9.99
C ALA A 236 12.63 15.72 11.01
N ILE A 237 13.48 14.80 10.54
CA ILE A 237 14.17 13.84 11.42
C ILE A 237 15.14 14.57 12.37
N GLU A 238 15.88 15.55 11.87
CA GLU A 238 16.85 16.31 12.68
C GLU A 238 16.15 17.24 13.69
N ASP A 239 15.06 17.89 13.31
CA ASP A 239 14.23 18.74 14.16
C ASP A 239 13.62 17.92 15.30
N LEU A 240 13.09 16.73 15.00
CA LEU A 240 12.59 15.80 16.02
C LEU A 240 13.71 15.39 16.99
N LYS A 241 14.92 15.10 16.49
CA LYS A 241 16.06 14.69 17.33
C LYS A 241 16.59 15.78 18.25
N ARG A 242 16.46 17.06 17.87
CA ARG A 242 16.86 18.18 18.76
C ARG A 242 16.00 18.25 20.02
N GLY A 243 14.78 17.71 19.97
CA GLY A 243 13.89 17.57 21.12
C GLY A 243 13.24 18.87 21.59
N ASP A 244 13.67 20.04 21.12
CA ASP A 244 13.08 21.36 21.41
C ASP A 244 12.25 21.93 20.25
N THR A 245 12.33 21.33 19.07
CA THR A 245 11.70 21.84 17.84
C THR A 245 10.38 21.13 17.56
N CYS A 246 10.37 19.80 17.62
CA CYS A 246 9.19 18.97 17.36
C CYS A 246 8.98 17.92 18.45
N SER A 247 7.72 17.52 18.61
CA SER A 247 7.29 16.46 19.53
C SER A 247 7.13 15.12 18.79
N PHE A 248 6.67 15.14 17.54
CA PHE A 248 6.54 13.97 16.66
C PHE A 248 6.59 14.39 15.18
N ILE A 249 6.71 13.44 14.26
CA ILE A 249 6.63 13.68 12.80
C ILE A 249 5.33 13.09 12.24
N MET A 250 4.70 13.78 11.29
CA MET A 250 3.63 13.23 10.46
C MET A 250 3.86 13.65 9.01
N ALA A 251 4.62 12.82 8.29
CA ALA A 251 5.11 13.12 6.94
C ALA A 251 5.59 11.85 6.21
N SER A 252 4.70 10.86 6.08
CA SER A 252 4.90 9.61 5.34
C SER A 252 6.17 8.83 5.70
N ILE A 253 6.58 8.85 6.98
CA ILE A 253 7.81 8.17 7.42
C ILE A 253 7.54 6.67 7.58
N THR A 254 8.35 5.84 6.91
CA THR A 254 8.25 4.38 6.98
C THR A 254 8.93 3.81 8.24
N PRO A 255 8.57 2.59 8.69
CA PRO A 255 9.20 1.92 9.84
C PRO A 255 10.70 1.76 9.70
N GLN A 256 11.14 1.27 8.55
CA GLN A 256 12.54 0.99 8.28
C GLN A 256 13.33 2.29 8.36
N LYS A 257 12.74 3.40 7.90
CA LYS A 257 13.35 4.71 7.97
C LYS A 257 13.45 5.22 9.40
N ALA A 258 12.35 5.21 10.16
CA ALA A 258 12.34 5.59 11.56
C ALA A 258 13.40 4.81 12.37
N ILE A 259 13.43 3.48 12.23
CA ILE A 259 14.37 2.59 12.91
C ILE A 259 15.82 2.91 12.51
N SER A 260 16.10 3.07 11.20
CA SER A 260 17.45 3.37 10.70
C SER A 260 18.00 4.71 11.22
N LYS A 261 17.11 5.62 11.59
CA LYS A 261 17.44 6.95 12.12
C LYS A 261 17.47 7.00 13.64
N GLY A 262 17.22 5.87 14.30
CA GLY A 262 17.18 5.77 15.75
C GLY A 262 15.93 6.39 16.36
N LEU A 263 14.80 6.40 15.64
CA LEU A 263 13.50 6.84 16.14
C LEU A 263 12.66 5.64 16.59
N ARG A 264 11.59 5.88 17.36
CA ARG A 264 10.55 4.88 17.63
C ARG A 264 9.35 5.18 16.74
N GLY A 265 8.85 4.17 16.02
CA GLY A 265 7.58 4.26 15.30
C GLY A 265 6.43 3.86 16.23
N GLY A 266 5.30 4.57 16.12
CA GLY A 266 4.04 4.23 16.79
C GLY A 266 3.21 3.27 15.96
N LEU A 267 1.95 3.64 15.75
CA LEU A 267 1.03 2.96 14.86
C LEU A 267 1.08 3.50 13.42
N PRO A 268 0.74 2.67 12.42
CA PRO A 268 0.49 3.16 11.09
C PRO A 268 -0.75 4.06 11.09
N TYR A 269 -0.75 5.13 10.31
CA TYR A 269 -1.92 6.01 10.11
C TYR A 269 -2.34 6.11 8.64
N HIS A 270 -1.56 5.50 7.73
CA HIS A 270 -1.81 5.47 6.30
C HIS A 270 -1.05 4.30 5.67
N ILE A 271 -1.64 3.67 4.67
CA ILE A 271 -0.97 2.71 3.79
C ILE A 271 -0.83 3.35 2.43
N GLU A 272 0.41 3.58 2.03
CA GLU A 272 0.83 4.05 0.72
C GLU A 272 1.42 2.86 -0.07
N GLY A 273 1.88 3.08 -1.28
CA GLY A 273 2.67 2.08 -1.99
C GLY A 273 2.47 2.14 -3.49
N ILE A 274 2.74 1.03 -4.16
CA ILE A 274 2.59 0.89 -5.61
C ILE A 274 1.27 0.20 -5.90
N VAL A 275 0.48 0.79 -6.79
CA VAL A 275 -0.79 0.23 -7.27
C VAL A 275 -0.71 -0.17 -8.73
N LEU A 276 -1.55 -1.12 -9.10
CA LEU A 276 -1.84 -1.41 -10.50
C LEU A 276 -3.15 -0.72 -10.89
N MET A 277 -3.07 0.21 -11.83
CA MET A 277 -4.24 0.84 -12.44
C MET A 277 -4.65 0.13 -13.72
N ALA A 278 -5.96 0.12 -13.98
CA ALA A 278 -6.59 -0.44 -15.16
C ALA A 278 -7.59 0.56 -15.77
N SER A 279 -7.97 0.31 -17.02
CA SER A 279 -9.09 0.95 -17.72
C SER A 279 -10.08 -0.09 -18.21
N GLU A 280 -11.16 0.34 -18.87
CA GLU A 280 -12.11 -0.57 -19.51
C GLU A 280 -11.50 -1.37 -20.68
N GLU A 281 -10.37 -0.91 -21.22
CA GLU A 281 -9.64 -1.59 -22.30
C GLU A 281 -8.63 -2.62 -21.76
N SER A 282 -8.35 -2.60 -20.45
CA SER A 282 -7.41 -3.52 -19.83
C SER A 282 -7.87 -4.98 -19.93
N PRO A 283 -6.98 -5.93 -20.22
CA PRO A 283 -7.27 -7.36 -20.10
C PRO A 283 -7.74 -7.71 -18.69
N TYR A 284 -8.61 -8.71 -18.58
CA TYR A 284 -9.09 -9.15 -17.27
C TYR A 284 -7.96 -9.76 -16.44
N LEU A 285 -7.85 -9.31 -15.19
CA LEU A 285 -7.03 -9.90 -14.14
C LEU A 285 -7.91 -10.17 -12.91
N GLN A 286 -7.67 -11.28 -12.22
CA GLN A 286 -8.38 -11.59 -10.98
C GLN A 286 -7.92 -10.71 -9.81
N SER A 287 -6.65 -10.30 -9.79
CA SER A 287 -6.10 -9.33 -8.85
C SER A 287 -4.86 -8.66 -9.43
N ALA A 288 -4.37 -7.58 -8.79
CA ALA A 288 -3.13 -6.93 -9.21
C ALA A 288 -1.92 -7.89 -9.23
N GLN A 289 -1.85 -8.83 -8.29
CA GLN A 289 -0.75 -9.81 -8.21
C GLN A 289 -0.74 -10.78 -9.40
N HIS A 290 -1.89 -11.04 -10.03
CA HIS A 290 -1.97 -11.93 -11.19
C HIS A 290 -1.18 -11.39 -12.40
N LEU A 291 -0.91 -10.09 -12.46
CA LEU A 291 -0.04 -9.51 -13.47
C LEU A 291 1.35 -10.16 -13.47
N PHE A 292 1.86 -10.54 -12.29
CA PHE A 292 3.22 -11.01 -12.10
C PHE A 292 3.36 -12.54 -12.16
N LEU A 293 2.26 -13.28 -12.26
CA LEU A 293 2.30 -14.75 -12.36
C LEU A 293 2.76 -15.18 -13.75
N SER A 294 3.71 -16.10 -13.80
CA SER A 294 4.06 -16.78 -15.04
C SER A 294 3.10 -17.95 -15.29
N LYS A 295 2.98 -18.39 -16.54
CA LYS A 295 2.16 -19.56 -16.89
C LYS A 295 2.59 -20.86 -16.19
N GLU A 296 3.86 -20.96 -15.77
CA GLU A 296 4.36 -22.10 -14.99
C GLU A 296 3.77 -22.09 -13.56
N ASP A 297 3.47 -20.92 -13.02
CA ASP A 297 2.88 -20.74 -11.68
C ASP A 297 1.37 -21.06 -11.70
N GLU A 298 0.64 -20.65 -12.75
CA GLU A 298 -0.79 -20.95 -12.93
C GLU A 298 -1.07 -22.45 -13.15
N GLN A 299 -0.17 -23.17 -13.85
CA GLN A 299 -0.33 -24.60 -14.13
C GLN A 299 -0.25 -25.51 -12.91
N SER A 300 0.22 -25.01 -11.75
CA SER A 300 0.26 -25.81 -10.53
C SER A 300 -1.14 -26.11 -9.93
N SER A 301 -2.20 -25.40 -10.37
CA SER A 301 -3.55 -25.56 -9.80
C SER A 301 -4.56 -26.29 -10.71
N GLU A 302 -4.34 -26.38 -12.03
CA GLU A 302 -5.26 -27.09 -12.91
C GLU A 302 -4.90 -28.58 -12.99
N PHE A 303 -5.72 -29.42 -12.36
CA PHE A 303 -5.64 -30.87 -12.49
C PHE A 303 -5.70 -31.29 -13.97
N ASP A 304 -4.57 -31.74 -14.51
CA ASP A 304 -4.43 -32.05 -15.93
C ASP A 304 -5.44 -33.13 -16.36
N GLN A 305 -6.46 -32.71 -17.10
CA GLN A 305 -7.56 -33.55 -17.61
C GLN A 305 -7.07 -34.70 -18.50
N ARG A 306 -5.81 -34.66 -18.97
CA ARG A 306 -5.17 -35.78 -19.65
C ARG A 306 -5.03 -37.01 -18.75
N TRP A 307 -4.88 -36.84 -17.43
CA TRP A 307 -4.90 -37.97 -16.49
C TRP A 307 -6.26 -38.66 -16.44
N ILE A 308 -7.35 -37.93 -16.59
CA ILE A 308 -8.70 -38.50 -16.69
C ILE A 308 -8.83 -39.29 -18.00
N ALA A 309 -8.36 -38.73 -19.11
CA ALA A 309 -8.36 -39.41 -20.40
C ALA A 309 -7.50 -40.69 -20.39
N ILE A 310 -6.29 -40.63 -19.81
CA ILE A 310 -5.39 -41.77 -19.64
C ILE A 310 -6.02 -42.84 -18.72
N GLY A 311 -6.67 -42.43 -17.63
CA GLY A 311 -7.40 -43.33 -16.73
C GLY A 311 -8.53 -44.06 -17.43
N LEU A 312 -9.36 -43.36 -18.21
CA LEU A 312 -10.45 -43.94 -18.98
C LEU A 312 -9.96 -44.88 -20.09
N LEU A 313 -8.88 -44.51 -20.79
CA LEU A 313 -8.26 -45.36 -21.82
C LEU A 313 -7.69 -46.64 -21.22
N SER A 314 -7.05 -46.54 -20.05
CA SER A 314 -6.49 -47.69 -19.33
C SER A 314 -7.61 -48.64 -18.88
N LEU A 315 -8.70 -48.11 -18.34
CA LEU A 315 -9.90 -48.87 -17.98
C LEU A 315 -10.54 -49.56 -19.19
N PHE A 316 -10.61 -48.86 -20.33
CA PHE A 316 -11.15 -49.43 -21.56
C PHE A 316 -10.27 -50.56 -22.11
N ILE A 317 -8.94 -50.41 -22.07
CA ILE A 317 -7.99 -51.46 -22.49
C ILE A 317 -8.12 -52.70 -21.58
N VAL A 318 -8.17 -52.50 -20.27
CA VAL A 318 -8.37 -53.59 -19.30
C VAL A 318 -9.71 -54.30 -19.53
N TYR A 319 -10.80 -53.55 -19.73
CA TYR A 319 -12.12 -54.11 -20.04
C TYR A 319 -12.12 -54.94 -21.32
N GLN A 320 -11.45 -54.47 -22.38
CA GLN A 320 -11.32 -55.21 -23.64
C GLN A 320 -10.44 -56.46 -23.53
N LEU A 321 -9.46 -56.46 -22.63
CA LEU A 321 -8.61 -57.61 -22.33
C LEU A 321 -9.39 -58.68 -21.55
N VAL A 322 -10.13 -58.29 -20.52
CA VAL A 322 -10.96 -59.22 -19.70
C VAL A 322 -12.09 -59.84 -20.52
N ARG A 323 -12.68 -59.11 -21.48
CA ARG A 323 -13.75 -59.63 -22.34
C ARG A 323 -13.28 -60.60 -23.44
N ARG A 324 -11.97 -60.79 -23.59
CA ARG A 324 -11.36 -61.70 -24.58
C ARG A 324 -10.91 -63.05 -24.00
N GLU A 325 -11.05 -63.25 -22.68
CA GLU A 325 -11.09 -64.57 -22.04
C GLU A 325 -12.52 -65.10 -21.97
#